data_AF-A0A8J6QCW1-F1
#
_entry.id   AF-A0A8J6QCW1-F1
#
_cell.length_a   1.000
_cell.length_b   1.000
_cell.length_c   1.000
_cell.angle_alpha   90.00
_cell.angle_beta   90.00
_cell.angle_gamma   90.00
#
_symmetry.space_group_name_H-M   'P 1'
#
loop_
_entity.id
_entity.type
_entity.pdbx_description
1 polymer ?
#
loop_
_entity_poly.entity_id
_entity_poly.type
_entity_poly.pdbx_seq_one_letter_code
_entity_poly.pdbx_strand_id
1 'polypeptide(L)'
;MRCWLAEVPDALAPHVSVENQFPADLFDSMVGFIEQHPQWDQYRLMQSALAGFLFQQGCQDRPVVRHYLDGLFRKPDAAVR
;
A
#
# COMPACT_ATOMS: atom_id res chain seq x y z
N MET A 1 18.16 -9.84 -20.46
CA MET A 1 17.34 -8.77 -19.87
C MET A 1 17.59 -8.80 -18.37
N ARG A 2 18.08 -7.71 -17.78
CA ARG A 2 18.62 -7.70 -16.42
C ARG A 2 17.47 -7.75 -15.40
N CYS A 3 17.43 -8.81 -14.59
CA CYS A 3 16.53 -8.95 -13.45
C CYS A 3 16.83 -7.85 -12.43
N TRP A 4 16.05 -6.78 -12.44
CA TRP A 4 16.21 -5.65 -11.52
C TRP A 4 15.74 -5.95 -10.09
N LEU A 5 15.13 -7.12 -9.86
CA LEU A 5 14.58 -7.55 -8.56
C LEU A 5 15.54 -8.42 -7.72
N ALA A 6 16.72 -8.77 -8.22
CA ALA A 6 17.54 -9.79 -7.56
C ALA A 6 18.30 -9.31 -6.31
N GLU A 7 18.52 -8.01 -6.14
CA GLU A 7 19.32 -7.51 -5.00
C GLU A 7 18.91 -6.08 -4.64
N VAL A 8 17.77 -5.95 -3.96
CA VAL A 8 17.65 -4.84 -3.00
C VAL A 8 18.30 -5.36 -1.72
N PRO A 9 19.48 -4.86 -1.31
CA PRO A 9 20.06 -5.26 -0.04
C PRO A 9 19.06 -4.94 1.06
N ASP A 10 18.78 -5.91 1.92
CA ASP A 10 17.84 -5.83 3.07
C ASP A 10 18.11 -4.61 3.98
N ALA A 11 19.30 -4.01 3.86
CA ALA A 11 19.77 -2.83 4.57
C ALA A 11 19.41 -1.47 3.91
N LEU A 12 18.88 -1.42 2.68
CA LEU A 12 18.64 -0.17 1.93
C LEU A 12 17.14 0.13 1.77
N ALA A 13 16.58 0.68 2.85
CA ALA A 13 15.28 1.32 3.03
C ALA A 13 14.04 0.41 3.29
N PRO A 14 13.37 0.55 4.45
CA PRO A 14 12.12 -0.17 4.77
C PRO A 14 10.91 0.29 3.95
N HIS A 15 11.06 1.31 3.10
CA HIS A 15 10.01 1.85 2.23
C HIS A 15 10.60 2.33 0.91
N VAL A 16 9.88 2.08 -0.18
CA VAL A 16 10.17 2.60 -1.53
C VAL A 16 9.04 3.56 -1.92
N SER A 17 9.41 4.73 -2.45
CA SER A 17 8.43 5.66 -3.03
C SER A 17 8.16 5.28 -4.49
N VAL A 18 6.90 5.41 -4.91
CA VAL A 18 6.45 5.12 -6.26
C VAL A 18 5.78 6.35 -6.83
N GLU A 19 6.24 6.80 -7.98
CA GLU A 19 5.57 7.82 -8.78
C GLU A 19 4.84 7.13 -9.94
N ASN A 20 3.57 7.48 -10.14
CA ASN A 20 2.75 6.93 -11.21
C ASN A 20 1.69 7.95 -11.65
N GLN A 21 1.27 7.85 -12.91
CA GLN A 21 0.14 8.62 -13.44
C GLN A 21 -1.15 7.81 -13.28
N PHE A 22 -2.21 8.44 -12.77
CA PHE A 22 -3.53 7.85 -12.63
C PHE A 22 -4.56 8.60 -13.48
N PRO A 23 -5.63 7.93 -13.94
CA PRO A 23 -6.83 8.62 -14.43
C PRO A 23 -7.31 9.66 -13.41
N ALA A 24 -7.69 10.85 -13.89
CA ALA A 24 -8.02 11.99 -13.02
C ALA A 24 -9.19 11.70 -12.08
N ASP A 25 -10.22 11.02 -12.58
CA ASP A 25 -11.39 10.59 -11.81
C ASP A 25 -11.04 9.64 -10.66
N LEU A 26 -10.12 8.69 -10.90
CA LEU A 26 -9.59 7.81 -9.86
C LEU A 26 -8.79 8.60 -8.82
N PHE A 27 -7.91 9.51 -9.27
CA PHE A 27 -7.11 10.34 -8.37
C PHE A 27 -8.00 11.20 -7.46
N ASP A 28 -8.99 11.89 -8.03
CA ASP A 28 -9.94 12.72 -7.27
C ASP A 28 -10.72 11.89 -6.26
N SER A 29 -11.14 10.67 -6.65
CA SER A 29 -11.82 9.74 -5.74
C SER A 29 -10.92 9.30 -4.59
N MET A 30 -9.63 9.04 -4.85
CA MET A 30 -8.66 8.66 -3.82
C MET A 30 -8.41 9.81 -2.83
N VAL A 31 -8.27 11.04 -3.34
CA VAL A 31 -8.13 12.25 -2.50
C VAL A 31 -9.36 12.42 -1.62
N GLY A 32 -10.57 12.39 -2.21
CA GLY A 32 -11.81 12.53 -1.46
C GLY A 32 -12.03 11.44 -0.42
N PHE A 33 -11.57 10.21 -0.67
CA PHE A 33 -11.58 9.13 0.31
C PHE A 33 -10.67 9.44 1.51
N ILE A 34 -9.44 9.87 1.27
CA ILE A 34 -8.46 10.19 2.33
C ILE A 34 -8.97 11.35 3.20
N GLU A 35 -9.54 12.39 2.59
CA GLU A 35 -10.08 13.55 3.31
C GLU A 35 -11.21 13.17 4.29
N GLN A 36 -12.02 12.15 3.95
CA GLN A 36 -13.10 11.65 4.79
C GLN A 36 -12.63 10.65 5.86
N HIS A 37 -11.40 10.14 5.74
CA HIS A 37 -10.87 9.08 6.57
C HIS A 37 -9.44 9.43 7.06
N PRO A 38 -9.29 10.30 8.09
CA PRO A 38 -7.99 10.85 8.50
C PRO A 38 -6.96 9.83 9.02
N GLN A 39 -7.40 8.59 9.30
CA GLN A 39 -6.52 7.47 9.62
C GLN A 39 -5.86 6.82 8.39
N TRP A 40 -6.23 7.27 7.19
CA TRP A 40 -5.65 6.85 5.93
C TRP A 40 -4.75 7.95 5.38
N ASP A 41 -3.61 7.53 4.84
CA ASP A 41 -2.76 8.35 3.99
C ASP A 41 -2.64 7.68 2.62
N GLN A 42 -1.99 8.36 1.68
CA GLN A 42 -1.77 7.86 0.32
C GLN A 42 -1.07 6.50 0.32
N TYR A 43 -0.06 6.31 1.17
CA TYR A 43 0.72 5.06 1.22
C TYR A 43 -0.13 3.89 1.70
N ARG A 44 -0.90 4.08 2.77
CA ARG A 44 -1.79 3.08 3.35
C ARG A 44 -2.89 2.69 2.37
N LEU A 45 -3.48 3.68 1.69
CA LEU A 45 -4.48 3.43 0.65
C LEU A 45 -3.90 2.56 -0.46
N MET A 46 -2.74 2.96 -1.01
CA MET A 46 -2.09 2.25 -2.12
C MET A 46 -1.61 0.85 -1.73
N GLN A 47 -0.99 0.69 -0.55
CA GLN A 47 -0.56 -0.62 -0.07
C GLN A 47 -1.74 -1.58 0.13
N SER A 48 -2.84 -1.09 0.70
CA SER A 48 -4.04 -1.90 0.92
C SER A 48 -4.69 -2.32 -0.39
N ALA A 49 -4.80 -1.38 -1.35
CA ALA A 49 -5.35 -1.65 -2.68
C ALA A 49 -4.49 -2.67 -3.44
N LEU A 50 -3.16 -2.51 -3.44
CA LEU A 50 -2.24 -3.43 -4.11
C LEU A 50 -2.26 -4.82 -3.46
N ALA A 51 -2.20 -4.90 -2.13
CA ALA A 51 -2.26 -6.16 -1.42
C ALA A 51 -3.60 -6.88 -1.64
N GLY A 52 -4.71 -6.14 -1.61
CA GLY A 52 -6.04 -6.67 -1.92
C GLY A 52 -6.15 -7.18 -3.35
N PHE A 53 -5.66 -6.43 -4.33
CA PHE A 53 -5.62 -6.86 -5.73
C PHE A 53 -4.83 -8.17 -5.89
N LEU A 54 -3.60 -8.23 -5.36
CA LEU A 54 -2.75 -9.42 -5.44
C LEU A 54 -3.40 -10.63 -4.75
N PHE A 55 -3.98 -10.42 -3.56
CA PHE A 55 -4.69 -11.47 -2.83
C PHE A 55 -5.89 -12.02 -3.62
N GLN A 56 -6.70 -11.14 -4.21
CA GLN A 56 -7.84 -11.51 -5.05
C GLN A 56 -7.43 -12.30 -6.30
N GLN A 57 -6.23 -12.05 -6.82
CA GLN A 57 -5.65 -12.82 -7.93
C GLN A 57 -5.00 -14.16 -7.50
N GLY A 58 -5.13 -14.54 -6.23
CA GLY A 58 -4.63 -15.82 -5.72
C GLY A 58 -3.16 -15.79 -5.26
N CYS A 59 -2.58 -14.61 -5.03
CA CYS A 59 -1.26 -14.51 -4.39
C CYS A 59 -1.31 -15.09 -2.97
N GLN A 60 -0.45 -16.08 -2.70
CA GLN A 60 -0.38 -16.78 -1.41
C GLN A 60 0.78 -16.29 -0.53
N ASP A 61 1.49 -15.24 -0.96
CA ASP A 61 2.64 -14.73 -0.23
C ASP A 61 2.20 -14.14 1.11
N ARG A 62 2.75 -14.69 2.20
CA ARG A 62 2.44 -14.26 3.57
C ARG A 62 2.59 -12.75 3.79
N PRO A 63 3.61 -12.05 3.25
CA PRO A 63 3.71 -10.60 3.36
C PRO A 63 2.52 -9.87 2.71
N VAL A 64 2.06 -10.31 1.54
CA VAL A 64 0.93 -9.71 0.82
C VAL A 64 -0.37 -9.89 1.63
N VAL A 65 -0.62 -11.12 2.10
CA VAL A 65 -1.78 -11.43 2.95
C VAL A 65 -1.76 -10.57 4.23
N ARG A 66 -0.59 -10.40 4.85
CA ARG A 66 -0.43 -9.56 6.04
C ARG A 66 -0.76 -8.10 5.73
N HIS A 67 -0.21 -7.52 4.67
CA HIS A 67 -0.51 -6.14 4.28
C HIS A 67 -1.98 -5.92 3.95
N TYR A 68 -2.63 -6.91 3.32
CA TYR A 68 -4.07 -6.88 3.07
C TYR A 68 -4.87 -6.84 4.38
N LEU A 69 -4.56 -7.74 5.34
CA LEU A 69 -5.24 -7.79 6.64
C LEU A 69 -4.95 -6.53 7.48
N ASP A 70 -3.73 -6.03 7.47
CA ASP A 70 -3.35 -4.79 8.13
C ASP A 70 -4.11 -3.59 7.53
N GLY A 71 -4.31 -3.57 6.21
CA GLY A 71 -5.16 -2.58 5.54
C GLY A 71 -6.60 -2.54 6.07
N LEU A 72 -7.20 -3.72 6.29
CA LEU A 72 -8.59 -3.87 6.72
C LEU A 72 -8.81 -3.68 8.22
N PHE A 73 -7.88 -4.15 9.06
CA PHE A 73 -8.12 -4.32 10.49
C PHE A 73 -7.15 -3.54 11.38
N ARG A 74 -6.14 -2.86 10.83
CA ARG A 74 -5.18 -2.12 11.66
C ARG A 74 -5.88 -1.00 12.42
N LYS A 75 -5.89 -1.15 13.74
CA LYS A 75 -6.28 -0.10 14.67
C LYS A 75 -5.39 1.12 14.43
N PRO A 76 -5.94 2.35 14.41
CA PRO A 76 -5.12 3.54 14.44
C PRO A 76 -4.14 3.41 15.62
N ASP A 77 -2.85 3.63 15.38
CA ASP A 77 -1.87 3.65 16.45
C ASP A 77 -2.33 4.72 17.47
N ALA A 78 -2.65 4.30 18.70
CA ALA A 78 -3.04 5.18 19.79
C ALA A 78 -1.85 5.99 20.33
N ALA A 79 -0.83 6.22 19.50
CA ALA A 79 0.46 6.80 19.83
C ALA A 79 0.69 8.08 19.02
N VAL A 80 -0.22 9.05 19.17
CA VAL A 80 0.14 10.47 19.15
C VAL A 80 -0.56 11.12 20.34
N ARG A 81 0.13 11.11 21.49
CA ARG A 81 -0.04 12.04 22.59
C ARG A 81 1.33 12.47 23.06
#